data_AF-A0A1V8V4R0-F1
#
_entry.id   AF-A0A1V8V4R0-F1
#
_cell.length_a   1.000
_cell.length_b   1.000
_cell.length_c   1.000
_cell.angle_alpha   90.00
_cell.angle_beta   90.00
_cell.angle_gamma   90.00
#
_symmetry.space_group_name_H-M   'P 1'
#
loop_
_entity.id
_entity.type
_entity.pdbx_description
1 polymer ?
#
loop_
_entity_poly.entity_id
_entity_poly.type
_entity_poly.pdbx_seq_one_letter_code
_entity_poly.pdbx_strand_id
1 'polypeptide(L)'
;MVGVDKQVTGKKPGLLFVNSKITKPDQLSPEAYADWYTKRHIPDIFKTSGIKQAARWQALDPNQDRPYLALYPLEDLDYLNSDEFRAIPVHDDKLPGSGAIFDVASFDTRYYAFEQLYEPEETKKDQPDFVIACGFTPSDDAEYDRWYRESHLREVSGITGWRSTGRYVLQFARENRKAAGDNEHEKPPKFLTLHYFDGVALPEAELAKSGESEWSKNNMAAMKETQIAIFKKLSQFTNQLDPSAGKITVKGAEGKGTMKAGRWDSQNTKSTLGHEGAGYVEKMHSSVENKGYKVGDIVGFLYIRGCCFQCEGCQIHNIHCETGKQLLQGFVTDGFFAEYAIVDEFNCIHLPESIDVNTAAPIFCAGITAFHAVDNSELKEGDWLAVVGAGGLGQIATQIGKAMGYKVVALDINDATLEVTKKQGADAVFNSRTNKNYVEELKKLTNGGAKAACVFSNADQAYSGAFQILRLGGVCMVIGLPHNPLSVSSMDLALGKYKIKSESTSIPQRMKKAVDFLAKHNIKPEVERRKLEDLNDMVVAMREGKATKRMLVNF
;
A
#
# COMPACT_ATOMS: atom_id res chain seq x y z
N MET A 1 6.50 -33.07 -11.66
CA MET A 1 7.33 -32.01 -12.28
C MET A 1 8.77 -32.33 -11.95
N VAL A 2 9.74 -32.11 -12.83
CA VAL A 2 11.14 -32.38 -12.48
C VAL A 2 11.70 -31.14 -11.78
N GLY A 3 12.17 -31.28 -10.54
CA GLY A 3 12.86 -30.20 -9.83
C GLY A 3 14.30 -30.02 -10.32
N VAL A 4 14.86 -28.85 -10.05
CA VAL A 4 16.28 -28.53 -10.28
C VAL A 4 16.90 -27.95 -9.02
N ASP A 5 18.20 -28.19 -8.83
CA ASP A 5 18.96 -27.58 -7.75
C ASP A 5 19.18 -26.09 -8.04
N LYS A 6 18.69 -25.23 -7.14
CA LYS A 6 18.89 -23.78 -7.23
C LYS A 6 20.07 -23.36 -6.37
N GLN A 7 20.94 -22.52 -6.94
CA GLN A 7 21.94 -21.81 -6.15
C GLN A 7 21.25 -20.68 -5.38
N VAL A 8 21.32 -20.73 -4.05
CA VAL A 8 20.86 -19.65 -3.19
C VAL A 8 21.99 -18.64 -3.02
N THR A 9 21.70 -17.37 -3.29
CA THR A 9 22.64 -16.25 -3.17
C THR A 9 22.44 -15.54 -1.83
N GLY A 10 23.53 -15.15 -1.15
CA GLY A 10 23.47 -14.48 0.16
C GLY A 10 24.66 -14.80 1.05
N LYS A 11 24.76 -14.13 2.20
CA LYS A 11 25.76 -14.43 3.22
C LYS A 11 25.19 -15.48 4.17
N LYS A 12 25.60 -16.74 4.06
CA LYS A 12 25.27 -17.83 5.00
C LYS A 12 23.76 -17.91 5.37
N PRO A 13 22.87 -18.15 4.39
CA PRO A 13 21.45 -18.28 4.66
C PRO A 13 21.16 -19.43 5.62
N GLY A 14 20.05 -19.33 6.33
CA GLY A 14 19.67 -20.32 7.33
C GLY A 14 18.19 -20.34 7.64
N LEU A 15 17.86 -21.09 8.69
CA LEU A 15 16.50 -21.29 9.15
C LEU A 15 16.49 -21.35 10.68
N LEU A 16 15.62 -20.54 11.28
CA LEU A 16 15.19 -20.73 12.65
C LEU A 16 13.96 -21.64 12.66
N PHE A 17 14.14 -22.85 13.15
CA PHE A 17 13.10 -23.87 13.29
C PHE A 17 12.64 -23.91 14.75
N VAL A 18 11.36 -23.68 15.02
CA VAL A 18 10.83 -23.60 16.39
C VAL A 18 9.64 -24.53 16.54
N ASN A 19 9.86 -25.69 17.17
CA ASN A 19 8.79 -26.58 17.60
C ASN A 19 8.31 -26.20 18.99
N SER A 20 7.01 -26.30 19.23
CA SER A 20 6.44 -25.82 20.49
C SER A 20 5.21 -26.61 20.94
N LYS A 21 4.99 -26.62 22.26
CA LYS A 21 3.79 -27.17 22.91
C LYS A 21 3.36 -26.30 24.07
N ILE A 22 2.05 -26.22 24.27
CA ILE A 22 1.48 -25.59 25.47
C ILE A 22 1.64 -26.58 26.62
N THR A 23 2.25 -26.15 27.73
CA THR A 23 2.50 -27.00 28.91
C THR A 23 1.45 -26.85 29.99
N LYS A 24 0.68 -25.75 29.97
CA LYS A 24 -0.42 -25.45 30.90
C LYS A 24 -1.70 -25.09 30.13
N PRO A 25 -2.38 -26.08 29.52
CA PRO A 25 -3.55 -25.84 28.68
C PRO A 25 -4.76 -25.28 29.45
N ASP A 26 -4.78 -25.44 30.78
CA ASP A 26 -5.73 -24.82 31.70
C ASP A 26 -5.55 -23.30 31.83
N GLN A 27 -4.36 -22.77 31.51
CA GLN A 27 -4.01 -21.35 31.63
C GLN A 27 -3.86 -20.65 30.28
N LEU A 28 -3.49 -21.38 29.23
CA LEU A 28 -3.32 -20.85 27.88
C LEU A 28 -4.01 -21.77 26.87
N SER A 29 -5.15 -21.33 26.34
CA SER A 29 -5.84 -22.03 25.25
C SER A 29 -5.03 -21.97 23.94
N PRO A 30 -5.18 -22.95 23.03
CA PRO A 30 -4.64 -22.89 21.67
C PRO A 30 -4.95 -21.58 20.92
N GLU A 31 -6.17 -21.05 21.06
CA GLU A 31 -6.61 -19.81 20.41
C GLU A 31 -5.83 -18.61 20.93
N ALA A 32 -5.73 -18.45 22.25
CA ALA A 32 -4.93 -17.40 22.88
C ALA A 32 -3.44 -17.49 22.51
N TYR A 33 -2.89 -18.71 22.38
CA TYR A 33 -1.51 -18.93 21.93
C TYR A 33 -1.29 -18.49 20.47
N ALA A 34 -2.23 -18.83 19.58
CA ALA A 34 -2.21 -18.37 18.19
C ALA A 34 -2.34 -16.84 18.09
N ASP A 35 -3.19 -16.25 18.92
CA ASP A 35 -3.39 -14.80 19.01
C ASP A 35 -2.13 -14.07 19.50
N TRP A 36 -1.46 -14.58 20.53
CA TRP A 36 -0.18 -14.04 21.01
C TRP A 36 0.87 -14.05 19.89
N TYR A 37 1.00 -15.16 19.17
CA TYR A 37 1.92 -15.27 18.04
C TYR A 37 1.62 -14.20 16.98
N THR A 38 0.36 -14.09 16.58
CA THR A 38 -0.10 -13.25 15.47
C THR A 38 -0.07 -11.76 15.80
N LYS A 39 -0.50 -11.38 17.00
CA LYS A 39 -0.75 -9.99 17.38
C LYS A 39 0.41 -9.35 18.13
N ARG A 40 1.34 -10.15 18.66
CA ARG A 40 2.44 -9.67 19.53
C ARG A 40 3.79 -10.17 19.06
N HIS A 41 4.03 -11.48 19.15
CA HIS A 41 5.36 -12.04 18.96
C HIS A 41 5.94 -11.83 17.55
N ILE A 42 5.19 -12.14 16.49
CA ILE A 42 5.67 -11.97 15.11
C ILE A 42 5.84 -10.49 14.75
N PRO A 43 4.91 -9.57 15.09
CA PRO A 43 5.15 -8.14 14.96
C PRO A 43 6.43 -7.66 15.66
N ASP A 44 6.73 -8.18 16.85
CA ASP A 44 7.97 -7.83 17.56
C ASP A 44 9.22 -8.40 16.87
N ILE A 45 9.16 -9.63 16.36
CA ILE A 45 10.23 -10.20 15.53
C ILE A 45 10.48 -9.31 14.29
N PHE A 46 9.43 -8.82 13.63
CA PHE A 46 9.54 -8.00 12.42
C PHE A 46 10.08 -6.58 12.66
N LYS A 47 10.14 -6.12 13.92
CA LYS A 47 10.88 -4.90 14.26
C LYS A 47 12.40 -5.07 14.13
N THR A 48 12.89 -6.31 14.13
CA THR A 48 14.33 -6.61 13.98
C THR A 48 14.75 -6.66 12.50
N SER A 49 16.05 -6.55 12.24
CA SER A 49 16.56 -6.51 10.88
C SER A 49 16.63 -7.89 10.20
N GLY A 50 16.85 -8.98 10.93
CA GLY A 50 17.22 -10.27 10.32
C GLY A 50 16.08 -11.20 9.87
N ILE A 51 14.86 -11.07 10.42
CA ILE A 51 13.73 -11.93 10.03
C ILE A 51 12.74 -11.13 9.18
N LYS A 52 12.54 -11.58 7.94
CA LYS A 52 11.65 -10.94 6.96
C LYS A 52 10.40 -11.74 6.64
N GLN A 53 10.35 -13.02 7.02
CA GLN A 53 9.22 -13.90 6.78
C GLN A 53 9.04 -14.82 7.98
N ALA A 54 7.80 -15.19 8.26
CA ALA A 54 7.46 -16.20 9.25
C ALA A 54 6.30 -17.05 8.72
N ALA A 55 6.32 -18.34 9.03
CA ALA A 55 5.21 -19.25 8.76
C ALA A 55 4.89 -20.05 10.02
N ARG A 56 3.59 -20.19 10.33
CA ARG A 56 3.08 -20.97 11.45
C ARG A 56 2.33 -22.18 10.93
N TRP A 57 2.53 -23.31 11.59
CA TRP A 57 2.01 -24.60 11.17
C TRP A 57 1.47 -25.39 12.36
N GLN A 58 0.48 -26.23 12.08
CA GLN A 58 -0.17 -27.15 13.02
C GLN A 58 0.08 -28.59 12.58
N ALA A 59 0.51 -29.46 13.48
CA ALA A 59 0.68 -30.87 13.20
C ALA A 59 -0.66 -31.49 12.79
N LEU A 60 -0.64 -32.37 11.78
CA LEU A 60 -1.81 -33.15 11.38
C LEU A 60 -2.11 -34.28 12.35
N ASP A 61 -1.08 -34.90 12.94
CA ASP A 61 -1.27 -35.88 14.01
C ASP A 61 -1.65 -35.16 15.31
N PRO A 62 -2.86 -35.37 15.85
CA PRO A 62 -3.28 -34.75 17.11
C PRO A 62 -2.46 -35.23 18.32
N ASN A 63 -1.72 -36.35 18.19
CA ASN A 63 -0.88 -36.89 19.27
C ASN A 63 0.59 -36.43 19.19
N GLN A 64 0.93 -35.58 18.23
CA GLN A 64 2.28 -35.03 18.11
C GLN A 64 2.66 -34.26 19.40
N ASP A 65 3.75 -34.66 20.07
CA ASP A 65 4.17 -34.04 21.35
C ASP A 65 4.34 -32.51 21.25
N ARG A 66 4.88 -32.05 20.12
CA ARG A 66 5.04 -30.62 19.78
C ARG A 66 4.17 -30.29 18.57
N PRO A 67 2.89 -29.95 18.78
CA PRO A 67 1.94 -29.85 17.70
C PRO A 67 2.04 -28.52 16.93
N TYR A 68 2.84 -27.55 17.39
CA TYR A 68 2.98 -26.24 16.76
C TYR A 68 4.39 -26.01 16.24
N LEU A 69 4.50 -25.56 14.99
CA LEU A 69 5.78 -25.22 14.35
C LEU A 69 5.78 -23.75 13.87
N ALA A 70 6.87 -23.03 14.13
CA ALA A 70 7.20 -21.78 13.45
C ALA A 70 8.50 -21.94 12.66
N LEU A 71 8.49 -21.43 11.42
CA LEU A 71 9.65 -21.38 10.55
C LEU A 71 9.97 -19.93 10.22
N TYR A 72 11.21 -19.51 10.46
CA TYR A 72 11.72 -18.20 10.07
C TYR A 72 12.95 -18.34 9.19
N PRO A 73 12.82 -18.17 7.87
CA PRO A 73 13.97 -18.08 6.97
C PRO A 73 14.85 -16.91 7.36
N LEU A 74 16.17 -17.13 7.34
CA LEU A 74 17.19 -16.14 7.68
C LEU A 74 18.06 -15.89 6.45
N GLU A 75 18.27 -14.62 6.13
CA GLU A 75 19.21 -14.22 5.07
C GLU A 75 20.66 -14.39 5.51
N ASP A 76 20.93 -14.21 6.81
CA ASP A 76 22.25 -14.33 7.44
C ASP A 76 22.11 -14.94 8.84
N LEU A 77 22.79 -16.06 9.08
CA LEU A 77 22.82 -16.72 10.38
C LEU A 77 23.49 -15.88 11.48
N ASP A 78 24.38 -14.95 11.13
CA ASP A 78 25.09 -14.13 12.12
C ASP A 78 24.12 -13.21 12.89
N TYR A 79 22.94 -12.90 12.32
CA TYR A 79 21.85 -12.19 12.99
C TYR A 79 21.46 -12.81 14.34
N LEU A 80 21.54 -14.13 14.48
CA LEU A 80 21.17 -14.85 15.70
C LEU A 80 22.04 -14.48 16.92
N ASN A 81 23.22 -13.90 16.66
CA ASN A 81 24.14 -13.42 17.69
C ASN A 81 23.95 -11.94 18.03
N SER A 82 23.05 -11.23 17.34
CA SER A 82 22.82 -9.80 17.51
C SER A 82 22.09 -9.45 18.81
N ASP A 83 22.27 -8.22 19.27
CA ASP A 83 21.55 -7.70 20.44
C ASP A 83 20.06 -7.51 20.15
N GLU A 84 19.68 -7.18 18.90
CA GLU A 84 18.27 -7.06 18.52
C GLU A 84 17.53 -8.40 18.58
N PHE A 85 18.16 -9.52 18.20
CA PHE A 85 17.55 -10.85 18.34
C PHE A 85 17.38 -11.22 19.82
N ARG A 86 18.36 -10.90 20.67
CA ARG A 86 18.29 -11.15 22.12
C ARG A 86 17.25 -10.27 22.82
N ALA A 87 16.92 -9.11 22.26
CA ALA A 87 15.97 -8.16 22.79
C ALA A 87 14.50 -8.46 22.43
N ILE A 88 14.24 -9.50 21.64
CA ILE A 88 12.85 -9.89 21.29
C ILE A 88 12.07 -10.21 22.58
N PRO A 89 10.95 -9.52 22.84
CA PRO A 89 10.18 -9.72 24.06
C PRO A 89 9.65 -11.15 24.20
N VAL A 90 9.81 -11.70 25.40
CA VAL A 90 9.25 -13.00 25.81
C VAL A 90 8.18 -12.85 26.90
N HIS A 91 7.94 -11.61 27.34
CA HIS A 91 6.90 -11.25 28.29
C HIS A 91 5.79 -10.46 27.58
N ASP A 92 4.54 -10.75 27.92
CA ASP A 92 3.37 -10.01 27.45
C ASP A 92 2.33 -9.94 28.58
N ASP A 93 1.71 -8.77 28.73
CA ASP A 93 0.71 -8.48 29.76
C ASP A 93 -0.58 -9.31 29.60
N LYS A 94 -0.81 -9.90 28.43
CA LYS A 94 -1.94 -10.77 28.15
C LYS A 94 -1.64 -12.25 28.40
N LEU A 95 -0.39 -12.60 28.70
CA LEU A 95 -0.03 -13.97 29.08
C LEU A 95 -0.28 -14.17 30.58
N PRO A 96 -0.71 -15.38 30.99
CA PRO A 96 -1.01 -15.68 32.39
C PRO A 96 0.24 -15.66 33.28
N GLY A 97 0.04 -15.56 34.59
CA GLY A 97 1.11 -15.67 35.58
C GLY A 97 2.09 -14.50 35.53
N SER A 98 3.40 -14.79 35.34
CA SER A 98 4.45 -13.77 35.26
C SER A 98 4.42 -12.95 33.96
N GLY A 99 3.55 -13.34 33.01
CA GLY A 99 3.53 -12.81 31.65
C GLY A 99 4.60 -13.43 30.74
N ALA A 100 5.48 -14.30 31.24
CA ALA A 100 6.50 -14.97 30.41
C ALA A 100 5.90 -16.15 29.63
N ILE A 101 6.08 -16.18 28.31
CA ILE A 101 5.55 -17.27 27.46
C ILE A 101 6.13 -18.64 27.84
N PHE A 102 7.35 -18.67 28.37
CA PHE A 102 8.04 -19.89 28.76
C PHE A 102 7.44 -20.55 30.02
N ASP A 103 6.60 -19.85 30.77
CA ASP A 103 5.92 -20.42 31.95
C ASP A 103 4.73 -21.30 31.58
N VAL A 104 4.22 -21.16 30.35
CA VAL A 104 2.99 -21.81 29.86
C VAL A 104 3.16 -22.55 28.53
N ALA A 105 4.31 -22.40 27.87
CA ALA A 105 4.66 -23.14 26.67
C ALA A 105 6.15 -23.52 26.64
N SER A 106 6.46 -24.70 26.11
CA SER A 106 7.82 -25.17 25.86
C SER A 106 8.16 -24.99 24.38
N PHE A 107 9.39 -24.55 24.11
CA PHE A 107 9.92 -24.33 22.78
C PHE A 107 11.24 -25.08 22.60
N ASP A 108 11.33 -25.81 21.51
CA ASP A 108 12.52 -26.44 20.97
C ASP A 108 12.97 -25.60 19.77
N THR A 109 14.01 -24.81 19.99
CA THR A 109 14.52 -23.84 19.03
C THR A 109 15.81 -24.35 18.42
N ARG A 110 15.81 -24.54 17.11
CA ARG A 110 16.93 -25.09 16.35
C ARG A 110 17.35 -24.12 15.26
N TYR A 111 18.65 -24.00 15.09
CA TYR A 111 19.28 -23.11 14.14
C TYR A 111 19.99 -23.94 13.09
N TYR A 112 19.51 -23.85 11.86
CA TYR A 112 19.97 -24.66 10.76
C TYR A 112 20.63 -23.79 9.67
N ALA A 113 21.80 -24.22 9.20
CA ALA A 113 22.43 -23.64 8.01
C ALA A 113 21.83 -24.25 6.76
N PHE A 114 21.56 -23.42 5.76
CA PHE A 114 21.02 -23.87 4.49
C PHE A 114 22.05 -24.69 3.69
N GLU A 115 21.63 -25.81 3.13
CA GLU A 115 22.47 -26.72 2.35
C GLU A 115 22.02 -26.82 0.88
N GLN A 116 20.72 -27.01 0.62
CA GLN A 116 20.20 -27.24 -0.72
C GLN A 116 18.74 -26.79 -0.85
N LEU A 117 18.38 -26.27 -2.03
CA LEU A 117 16.99 -26.01 -2.44
C LEU A 117 16.74 -26.71 -3.77
N TYR A 118 15.74 -27.58 -3.78
CA TYR A 118 15.29 -28.32 -4.95
C TYR A 118 13.84 -27.92 -5.26
N GLU A 119 13.61 -27.30 -6.42
CA GLU A 119 12.31 -26.75 -6.81
C GLU A 119 12.14 -26.73 -8.34
N PRO A 120 10.91 -26.61 -8.88
CA PRO A 120 10.68 -26.44 -10.31
C PRO A 120 11.39 -25.21 -10.90
N GLU A 121 11.52 -25.12 -12.22
CA GLU A 121 12.12 -23.93 -12.86
C GLU A 121 11.34 -22.65 -12.54
N GLU A 122 10.01 -22.74 -12.59
CA GLU A 122 9.08 -21.68 -12.18
C GLU A 122 8.49 -21.99 -10.80
N THR A 123 8.98 -21.28 -9.80
CA THR A 123 8.51 -21.43 -8.41
C THR A 123 7.37 -20.46 -8.14
N LYS A 124 6.27 -21.00 -7.63
CA LYS A 124 5.16 -20.19 -7.12
C LYS A 124 5.63 -19.33 -5.95
N LYS A 125 5.23 -18.06 -5.92
CA LYS A 125 5.66 -17.06 -4.92
C LYS A 125 4.81 -17.01 -3.65
N ASP A 126 3.63 -17.63 -3.64
CA ASP A 126 2.79 -17.79 -2.44
C ASP A 126 3.35 -18.87 -1.50
N GLN A 127 2.68 -19.21 -0.40
CA GLN A 127 3.15 -20.27 0.51
C GLN A 127 2.47 -21.62 0.30
N PRO A 128 3.20 -22.73 0.58
CA PRO A 128 2.66 -24.07 0.54
C PRO A 128 1.56 -24.29 1.59
N ASP A 129 0.69 -25.27 1.35
CA ASP A 129 -0.40 -25.62 2.28
C ASP A 129 0.05 -26.61 3.36
N PHE A 130 1.06 -27.44 3.03
CA PHE A 130 1.63 -28.42 3.94
C PHE A 130 3.16 -28.39 3.92
N VAL A 131 3.74 -28.78 5.04
CA VAL A 131 5.17 -29.08 5.16
C VAL A 131 5.36 -30.41 5.87
N ILE A 132 6.18 -31.28 5.29
CA ILE A 132 6.70 -32.48 5.94
C ILE A 132 8.10 -32.15 6.43
N ALA A 133 8.28 -32.12 7.74
CA ALA A 133 9.58 -31.87 8.37
C ALA A 133 10.20 -33.20 8.77
N CYS A 134 11.36 -33.50 8.17
CA CYS A 134 12.11 -34.73 8.39
C CYS A 134 13.49 -34.39 8.97
N GLY A 135 13.70 -34.74 10.24
CA GLY A 135 14.98 -34.64 10.93
C GLY A 135 15.69 -35.99 10.96
N PHE A 136 16.96 -36.03 10.54
CA PHE A 136 17.74 -37.26 10.46
C PHE A 136 19.16 -37.11 11.02
N THR A 137 19.64 -38.17 11.67
CA THR A 137 21.06 -38.35 12.00
C THR A 137 21.52 -39.68 11.38
N PRO A 138 22.13 -39.66 10.17
CA PRO A 138 22.57 -40.88 9.50
C PRO A 138 23.81 -41.49 10.16
N SER A 139 24.06 -42.77 9.88
CA SER A 139 25.33 -43.41 10.24
C SER A 139 26.49 -42.98 9.34
N ASP A 140 26.20 -42.59 8.10
CA ASP A 140 27.12 -42.07 7.08
C ASP A 140 26.50 -40.85 6.40
N ASP A 141 27.10 -39.67 6.60
CA ASP A 141 26.59 -38.41 6.04
C ASP A 141 26.72 -38.34 4.51
N ALA A 142 27.77 -38.95 3.94
CA ALA A 142 28.04 -38.87 2.51
C ALA A 142 27.11 -39.80 1.73
N GLU A 143 26.79 -40.97 2.29
CA GLU A 143 25.75 -41.84 1.74
C GLU A 143 24.36 -41.19 1.82
N TYR A 144 24.04 -40.54 2.95
CA TYR A 144 22.80 -39.80 3.12
C TYR A 144 22.64 -38.67 2.09
N ASP A 145 23.68 -37.84 1.88
CA ASP A 145 23.62 -36.76 0.89
C ASP A 145 23.45 -37.31 -0.53
N ARG A 146 24.14 -38.40 -0.86
CA ARG A 146 24.05 -39.06 -2.16
C ARG A 146 22.65 -39.61 -2.42
N TRP A 147 22.08 -40.32 -1.45
CA TRP A 147 20.72 -40.82 -1.53
C TRP A 147 19.71 -39.70 -1.80
N TYR A 148 19.83 -38.57 -1.10
CA TYR A 148 18.99 -37.40 -1.33
C TYR A 148 19.10 -36.87 -2.76
N ARG A 149 20.33 -36.61 -3.22
CA ARG A 149 20.59 -35.96 -4.51
C ARG A 149 20.27 -36.85 -5.71
N GLU A 150 20.56 -38.14 -5.60
CA GLU A 150 20.48 -39.06 -6.74
C GLU A 150 19.14 -39.78 -6.86
N SER A 151 18.43 -39.97 -5.73
CA SER A 151 17.20 -40.77 -5.69
C SER A 151 16.04 -40.04 -5.02
N HIS A 152 16.15 -39.72 -3.73
CA HIS A 152 14.97 -39.34 -2.93
C HIS A 152 14.29 -38.05 -3.41
N LEU A 153 15.07 -37.03 -3.82
CA LEU A 153 14.48 -35.79 -4.36
C LEU A 153 13.65 -36.02 -5.63
N ARG A 154 14.04 -37.00 -6.47
CA ARG A 154 13.26 -37.38 -7.66
C ARG A 154 12.00 -38.14 -7.31
N GLU A 155 12.06 -39.02 -6.30
CA GLU A 155 10.89 -39.73 -5.78
C GLU A 155 9.86 -38.74 -5.24
N VAL A 156 10.28 -37.82 -4.37
CA VAL A 156 9.38 -36.85 -3.72
C VAL A 156 8.84 -35.82 -4.71
N SER A 157 9.64 -35.34 -5.66
CA SER A 157 9.15 -34.39 -6.69
C SER A 157 8.18 -34.98 -7.71
N GLY A 158 8.10 -36.31 -7.77
CA GLY A 158 7.07 -37.04 -8.52
C GLY A 158 5.69 -37.01 -7.87
N ILE A 159 5.59 -36.67 -6.58
CA ILE A 159 4.35 -36.72 -5.82
C ILE A 159 3.44 -35.54 -6.17
N THR A 160 2.15 -35.83 -6.32
CA THR A 160 1.11 -34.84 -6.58
C THR A 160 1.13 -33.73 -5.52
N GLY A 161 1.15 -32.48 -5.98
CA GLY A 161 1.15 -31.31 -5.10
C GLY A 161 2.53 -30.95 -4.53
N TRP A 162 3.60 -31.71 -4.80
CA TRP A 162 4.95 -31.31 -4.40
C TRP A 162 5.31 -29.93 -4.98
N ARG A 163 5.90 -29.09 -4.13
CA ARG A 163 6.24 -27.71 -4.45
C ARG A 163 7.75 -27.49 -4.46
N SER A 164 8.42 -27.84 -3.37
CA SER A 164 9.86 -27.68 -3.22
C SER A 164 10.38 -28.49 -2.04
N THR A 165 11.69 -28.70 -2.00
CA THR A 165 12.40 -29.33 -0.90
C THR A 165 13.58 -28.46 -0.48
N GLY A 166 13.62 -28.06 0.80
CA GLY A 166 14.78 -27.40 1.40
C GLY A 166 15.52 -28.36 2.33
N ARG A 167 16.85 -28.40 2.25
CA ARG A 167 17.71 -29.18 3.15
C ARG A 167 18.64 -28.27 3.93
N TYR A 168 18.87 -28.65 5.18
CA TYR A 168 19.61 -27.86 6.14
C TYR A 168 20.41 -28.72 7.11
N VAL A 169 21.48 -28.14 7.67
CA VAL A 169 22.40 -28.79 8.62
C VAL A 169 22.38 -28.05 9.94
N LEU A 170 22.19 -28.78 11.04
CA LEU A 170 22.12 -28.22 12.38
C LEU A 170 23.43 -27.50 12.73
N GLN A 171 23.32 -26.24 13.13
CA GLN A 171 24.44 -25.48 13.70
C GLN A 171 24.38 -25.53 15.22
N PHE A 172 23.19 -25.30 15.76
CA PHE A 172 22.99 -25.14 17.18
C PHE A 172 21.52 -25.38 17.56
N ALA A 173 21.25 -25.77 18.80
CA ALA A 173 19.90 -25.92 19.33
C ALA A 173 19.83 -25.45 20.78
N ARG A 174 18.67 -24.92 21.17
CA ARG A 174 18.32 -24.56 22.54
C ARG A 174 16.90 -25.00 22.83
N GLU A 175 16.74 -25.69 23.94
CA GLU A 175 15.45 -25.74 24.64
C GLU A 175 15.46 -24.64 25.71
N ASN A 176 14.30 -24.06 26.02
CA ASN A 176 14.23 -23.05 27.07
C ASN A 176 14.70 -23.61 28.42
N ARG A 177 15.22 -22.73 29.29
CA ARG A 177 15.68 -23.06 30.66
C ARG A 177 14.67 -23.98 31.37
N LYS A 178 15.03 -25.26 31.52
CA LYS A 178 14.33 -26.19 32.42
C LYS A 178 14.65 -25.82 33.87
N ALA A 179 13.74 -26.15 34.79
CA ALA A 179 14.04 -26.16 36.22
C ALA A 179 15.26 -27.07 36.49
N ALA A 180 16.09 -26.71 37.47
CA ALA A 180 17.28 -27.47 37.79
C ALA A 180 16.93 -28.92 38.17
N GLY A 181 17.39 -29.91 37.39
CA GLY A 181 17.26 -31.33 37.73
C GLY A 181 17.03 -32.31 36.56
N ASP A 182 16.59 -31.86 35.38
CA ASP A 182 16.37 -32.75 34.23
C ASP A 182 17.68 -32.97 33.45
N ASN A 183 18.23 -34.18 33.57
CA ASN A 183 19.58 -34.53 33.10
C ASN A 183 19.60 -35.58 31.97
N GLU A 184 18.67 -35.52 31.01
CA GLU A 184 18.83 -36.28 29.76
C GLU A 184 18.25 -35.50 28.57
N HIS A 185 19.15 -35.06 27.69
CA HIS A 185 18.81 -34.36 26.44
C HIS A 185 18.68 -35.38 25.31
N GLU A 186 17.53 -35.39 24.64
CA GLU A 186 17.46 -35.95 23.29
C GLU A 186 18.24 -34.99 22.37
N LYS A 187 19.33 -35.47 21.77
CA LYS A 187 20.12 -34.67 20.84
C LYS A 187 19.26 -34.44 19.59
N PRO A 188 19.05 -33.21 19.12
CA PRO A 188 18.26 -32.97 17.92
C PRO A 188 18.96 -33.55 16.67
N PRO A 189 18.20 -33.95 15.64
CA PRO A 189 18.77 -34.53 14.44
C PRO A 189 19.70 -33.57 13.71
N LYS A 190 20.80 -34.12 13.19
CA LYS A 190 21.86 -33.37 12.50
C LYS A 190 21.37 -32.68 11.22
N PHE A 191 20.54 -33.35 10.44
CA PHE A 191 19.99 -32.81 9.19
C PHE A 191 18.50 -32.55 9.35
N LEU A 192 18.03 -31.50 8.67
CA LEU A 192 16.62 -31.19 8.52
C LEU A 192 16.29 -31.07 7.05
N THR A 193 15.25 -31.78 6.62
CA THR A 193 14.64 -31.61 5.31
C THR A 193 13.20 -31.14 5.50
N LEU A 194 12.81 -30.13 4.71
CA LEU A 194 11.46 -29.63 4.64
C LEU A 194 10.91 -29.86 3.23
N HIS A 195 9.93 -30.74 3.09
CA HIS A 195 9.20 -30.96 1.85
C HIS A 195 7.89 -30.20 1.87
N TYR A 196 7.72 -29.29 0.91
CA TYR A 196 6.55 -28.43 0.81
C TYR A 196 5.56 -28.94 -0.23
N PHE A 197 4.28 -28.88 0.11
CA PHE A 197 3.19 -29.34 -0.76
C PHE A 197 2.03 -28.34 -0.80
N ASP A 198 1.36 -28.28 -1.95
CA ASP A 198 0.12 -27.55 -2.18
C ASP A 198 -1.07 -28.51 -2.27
N GLY A 199 -2.25 -28.08 -1.82
CA GLY A 199 -3.49 -28.83 -2.00
C GLY A 199 -4.45 -28.74 -0.82
N VAL A 200 -5.59 -29.41 -0.96
CA VAL A 200 -6.60 -29.50 0.11
C VAL A 200 -6.23 -30.59 1.14
N ALA A 201 -5.53 -31.63 0.69
CA ALA A 201 -5.00 -32.73 1.49
C ALA A 201 -3.71 -33.28 0.83
N LEU A 202 -2.89 -34.00 1.61
CA LEU A 202 -1.70 -34.69 1.10
C LEU A 202 -2.08 -36.02 0.42
N PRO A 203 -1.40 -36.43 -0.66
CA PRO A 203 -1.67 -37.70 -1.33
C PRO A 203 -1.02 -38.87 -0.59
N GLU A 204 -1.66 -39.34 0.49
CA GLU A 204 -1.12 -40.37 1.39
C GLU A 204 -0.63 -41.63 0.67
N ALA A 205 -1.36 -42.11 -0.35
CA ALA A 205 -0.99 -43.30 -1.11
C ALA A 205 0.27 -43.13 -1.98
N GLU A 206 0.58 -41.90 -2.41
CA GLU A 206 1.81 -41.59 -3.14
C GLU A 206 2.98 -41.38 -2.17
N LEU A 207 2.72 -40.69 -1.06
CA LEU A 207 3.69 -40.50 0.03
C LEU A 207 4.16 -41.82 0.62
N ALA A 208 3.24 -42.77 0.84
CA ALA A 208 3.58 -44.10 1.34
C ALA A 208 4.51 -44.87 0.40
N LYS A 209 4.44 -44.62 -0.92
CA LYS A 209 5.31 -45.23 -1.93
C LYS A 209 6.67 -44.57 -2.01
N SER A 210 6.76 -43.28 -1.69
CA SER A 210 8.04 -42.59 -1.58
C SER A 210 8.80 -43.13 -0.37
N GLY A 211 9.95 -43.77 -0.61
CA GLY A 211 10.68 -44.51 0.42
C GLY A 211 10.63 -46.05 0.33
N GLU A 212 9.85 -46.62 -0.60
CA GLU A 212 9.79 -48.08 -0.77
C GLU A 212 10.95 -48.69 -1.57
N SER A 213 11.77 -47.87 -2.24
CA SER A 213 12.95 -48.34 -2.94
C SER A 213 13.95 -48.98 -1.97
N GLU A 214 14.69 -50.00 -2.41
CA GLU A 214 15.66 -50.68 -1.55
C GLU A 214 16.71 -49.71 -1.00
N TRP A 215 17.12 -48.71 -1.77
CA TRP A 215 18.08 -47.70 -1.33
C TRP A 215 17.50 -46.79 -0.23
N SER A 216 16.24 -46.36 -0.36
CA SER A 216 15.55 -45.60 0.68
C SER A 216 15.37 -46.42 1.96
N LYS A 217 14.95 -47.70 1.86
CA LYS A 217 14.84 -48.60 3.02
C LYS A 217 16.18 -48.79 3.72
N ASN A 218 17.26 -49.02 2.97
CA ASN A 218 18.60 -49.19 3.53
C ASN A 218 19.11 -47.91 4.22
N ASN A 219 18.88 -46.73 3.63
CA ASN A 219 19.24 -45.45 4.26
C ASN A 219 18.44 -45.20 5.53
N MET A 220 17.12 -45.43 5.50
CA MET A 220 16.25 -45.28 6.67
C MET A 220 16.64 -46.24 7.80
N ALA A 221 17.00 -47.48 7.49
CA ALA A 221 17.50 -48.45 8.47
C ALA A 221 18.87 -48.04 9.06
N ALA A 222 19.66 -47.25 8.34
CA ALA A 222 20.96 -46.75 8.79
C ALA A 222 20.88 -45.44 9.61
N MET A 223 19.68 -44.92 9.89
CA MET A 223 19.50 -43.72 10.71
C MET A 223 19.70 -44.04 12.20
N LYS A 224 20.55 -43.26 12.86
CA LYS A 224 20.70 -43.29 14.33
C LYS A 224 19.57 -42.57 15.04
N GLU A 225 18.97 -41.60 14.35
CA GLU A 225 17.87 -40.79 14.86
C GLU A 225 16.96 -40.37 13.71
N THR A 226 15.65 -40.35 13.97
CA THR A 226 14.63 -39.96 13.00
C THR A 226 13.49 -39.23 13.70
N GLN A 227 13.14 -38.06 13.18
CA GLN A 227 11.98 -37.27 13.60
C GLN A 227 11.21 -36.84 12.36
N ILE A 228 10.00 -37.34 12.15
CA ILE A 228 9.16 -36.96 11.01
C ILE A 228 7.84 -36.44 11.55
N ALA A 229 7.44 -35.26 11.09
CA ALA A 229 6.14 -34.68 11.42
C ALA A 229 5.58 -33.94 10.21
N ILE A 230 4.26 -34.05 10.05
CA ILE A 230 3.51 -33.42 8.96
C ILE A 230 2.69 -32.28 9.54
N PHE A 231 2.80 -31.11 8.93
CA PHE A 231 2.09 -29.92 9.37
C PHE A 231 1.27 -29.28 8.25
N LYS A 232 0.12 -28.74 8.63
CA LYS A 232 -0.72 -27.87 7.80
C LYS A 232 -0.47 -26.41 8.16
N LYS A 233 -0.44 -25.54 7.15
CA LYS A 233 -0.27 -24.09 7.32
C LYS A 233 -1.41 -23.52 8.17
N LEU A 234 -1.06 -22.77 9.21
CA LEU A 234 -1.98 -21.95 10.00
C LEU A 234 -1.99 -20.52 9.49
N SER A 235 -0.82 -19.91 9.36
CA SER A 235 -0.69 -18.51 8.95
C SER A 235 0.69 -18.19 8.39
N GLN A 236 0.74 -17.13 7.58
CA GLN A 236 1.94 -16.60 6.95
C GLN A 236 2.09 -15.13 7.31
N PHE A 237 3.33 -14.70 7.47
CA PHE A 237 3.68 -13.31 7.72
C PHE A 237 4.88 -12.91 6.88
N THR A 238 4.85 -11.70 6.34
CA THR A 238 5.98 -11.08 5.65
C THR A 238 6.21 -9.67 6.21
N ASN A 239 7.46 -9.33 6.49
CA ASN A 239 7.88 -8.00 6.93
C ASN A 239 7.93 -6.99 5.77
N GLN A 240 7.76 -7.48 4.54
CA GLN A 240 7.18 -6.65 3.50
C GLN A 240 5.70 -6.56 3.81
N LEU A 241 5.23 -5.35 4.19
CA LEU A 241 3.84 -4.95 3.96
C LEU A 241 3.44 -5.61 2.65
N ASP A 242 2.48 -6.54 2.71
CA ASP A 242 1.93 -7.09 1.49
C ASP A 242 1.60 -5.87 0.62
N PRO A 243 2.25 -5.71 -0.54
CA PRO A 243 2.03 -4.55 -1.36
C PRO A 243 0.60 -4.54 -1.89
N SER A 244 -0.24 -5.53 -1.59
CA SER A 244 -1.69 -5.48 -1.78
C SER A 244 -2.55 -5.21 -0.55
N ALA A 245 -1.97 -5.24 0.65
CA ALA A 245 -2.67 -4.83 1.85
C ALA A 245 -3.12 -3.37 1.74
N GLY A 246 -4.37 -3.13 2.12
CA GLY A 246 -5.00 -1.81 2.08
C GLY A 246 -5.52 -1.38 0.72
N LYS A 247 -5.26 -2.10 -0.38
CA LYS A 247 -5.67 -1.61 -1.71
C LYS A 247 -6.91 -2.26 -2.31
N ILE A 248 -7.56 -1.47 -3.15
CA ILE A 248 -8.79 -1.74 -3.87
C ILE A 248 -8.48 -1.63 -5.36
N THR A 249 -9.00 -2.56 -6.16
CA THR A 249 -9.03 -2.44 -7.62
C THR A 249 -10.33 -1.80 -8.03
N VAL A 250 -10.25 -0.65 -8.70
CA VAL A 250 -11.38 0.12 -9.19
C VAL A 250 -11.41 0.07 -10.70
N LYS A 251 -12.56 -0.29 -11.27
CA LYS A 251 -12.85 -0.25 -12.69
C LYS A 251 -13.39 1.13 -13.09
N GLY A 252 -12.84 1.73 -14.13
CA GLY A 252 -13.28 3.01 -14.65
C GLY A 252 -14.76 3.01 -15.07
N ALA A 253 -15.40 4.18 -15.01
CA ALA A 253 -16.80 4.34 -15.41
C ALA A 253 -17.00 4.05 -16.91
N GLU A 254 -18.01 3.22 -17.21
CA GLU A 254 -18.46 2.70 -18.53
C GLU A 254 -17.60 1.65 -19.28
N GLY A 255 -16.52 1.09 -18.69
CA GLY A 255 -15.66 0.14 -19.41
C GLY A 255 -16.21 -1.28 -19.64
N LYS A 256 -16.07 -1.82 -20.86
CA LYS A 256 -16.23 -3.27 -21.18
C LYS A 256 -14.91 -4.07 -21.06
N GLY A 257 -13.95 -3.52 -20.33
CA GLY A 257 -12.52 -3.76 -20.51
C GLY A 257 -11.96 -5.16 -20.34
N THR A 258 -11.04 -5.49 -21.25
CA THR A 258 -10.19 -6.68 -21.35
C THR A 258 -8.74 -6.43 -20.91
N MET A 259 -8.38 -5.19 -20.52
CA MET A 259 -7.03 -4.83 -20.06
C MET A 259 -6.84 -5.11 -18.56
N LYS A 260 -5.63 -5.48 -18.16
CA LYS A 260 -5.29 -5.77 -16.75
C LYS A 260 -4.96 -4.48 -16.00
N ALA A 261 -5.37 -4.39 -14.73
CA ALA A 261 -4.92 -3.35 -13.81
C ALA A 261 -3.38 -3.27 -13.76
N GLY A 262 -2.84 -2.11 -13.38
CA GLY A 262 -1.42 -1.95 -13.04
C GLY A 262 -0.98 -2.97 -11.99
N ARG A 263 0.34 -3.23 -11.86
CA ARG A 263 0.81 -4.22 -10.88
C ARG A 263 0.86 -3.64 -9.47
N TRP A 264 0.59 -4.48 -8.47
CA TRP A 264 0.58 -4.10 -7.06
C TRP A 264 1.98 -3.66 -6.57
N ASP A 265 3.04 -4.08 -7.25
CA ASP A 265 4.46 -3.99 -6.86
C ASP A 265 5.33 -3.03 -7.71
N SER A 266 4.80 -2.36 -8.74
CA SER A 266 5.68 -1.71 -9.72
C SER A 266 6.07 -0.26 -9.39
N GLN A 267 7.35 -0.05 -9.07
CA GLN A 267 8.09 1.16 -9.41
C GLN A 267 8.57 1.03 -10.85
N ASN A 268 7.81 1.53 -11.83
CA ASN A 268 8.12 1.37 -13.24
C ASN A 268 8.60 2.71 -13.84
N THR A 269 9.65 2.67 -14.66
CA THR A 269 10.17 3.87 -15.37
C THR A 269 9.26 4.32 -16.51
N LYS A 270 8.28 3.48 -16.89
CA LYS A 270 7.15 3.83 -17.75
C LYS A 270 5.87 3.67 -16.93
N SER A 271 5.23 4.77 -16.58
CA SER A 271 4.00 4.80 -15.79
C SER A 271 2.82 5.22 -16.66
N THR A 272 1.67 4.58 -16.51
CA THR A 272 0.40 5.10 -17.04
C THR A 272 0.15 6.50 -16.50
N LEU A 273 -0.29 7.44 -17.33
CA LEU A 273 -0.58 8.82 -16.91
C LEU A 273 -1.96 8.93 -16.23
N GLY A 274 -2.26 10.11 -15.69
CA GLY A 274 -3.57 10.46 -15.13
C GLY A 274 -3.68 10.26 -13.62
N HIS A 275 -4.30 11.20 -12.93
CA HIS A 275 -4.41 11.22 -11.45
C HIS A 275 -5.78 11.71 -10.95
N GLU A 276 -6.76 11.81 -11.85
CA GLU A 276 -8.16 12.12 -11.56
C GLU A 276 -8.99 10.87 -11.86
N GLY A 277 -9.68 10.28 -10.86
CA GLY A 277 -10.31 8.96 -11.02
C GLY A 277 -11.60 8.78 -10.23
N ALA A 278 -12.57 8.12 -10.87
CA ALA A 278 -13.82 7.64 -10.28
C ALA A 278 -14.29 6.37 -11.01
N GLY A 279 -14.98 5.48 -10.31
CA GLY A 279 -15.38 4.20 -10.88
C GLY A 279 -16.07 3.27 -9.88
N TYR A 280 -16.04 1.98 -10.18
CA TYR A 280 -16.68 0.92 -9.42
C TYR A 280 -15.64 0.01 -8.78
N VAL A 281 -15.81 -0.33 -7.50
CA VAL A 281 -14.97 -1.35 -6.86
C VAL A 281 -15.16 -2.70 -7.56
N GLU A 282 -14.11 -3.20 -8.20
CA GLU A 282 -14.13 -4.48 -8.93
C GLU A 282 -13.65 -5.63 -8.03
N LYS A 283 -12.54 -5.39 -7.31
CA LYS A 283 -11.91 -6.37 -6.42
C LYS A 283 -11.27 -5.66 -5.24
N MET A 284 -11.20 -6.33 -4.10
CA MET A 284 -10.53 -5.84 -2.90
C MET A 284 -9.52 -6.87 -2.41
N HIS A 285 -8.47 -6.40 -1.76
CA HIS A 285 -7.63 -7.27 -0.96
C HIS A 285 -8.37 -7.66 0.34
N SER A 286 -8.13 -8.86 0.87
CA SER A 286 -8.84 -9.38 2.06
C SER A 286 -8.68 -8.49 3.30
N SER A 287 -7.57 -7.75 3.40
CA SER A 287 -7.32 -6.77 4.46
C SER A 287 -8.31 -5.58 4.48
N VAL A 288 -9.11 -5.41 3.43
CA VAL A 288 -10.03 -4.27 3.26
C VAL A 288 -11.50 -4.68 3.43
N GLU A 289 -11.81 -5.98 3.50
CA GLU A 289 -13.20 -6.49 3.53
C GLU A 289 -14.04 -5.93 4.68
N ASN A 290 -13.42 -5.62 5.83
CA ASN A 290 -14.08 -5.06 7.01
C ASN A 290 -13.97 -3.53 7.12
N LYS A 291 -13.56 -2.83 6.06
CA LYS A 291 -13.34 -1.37 6.05
C LYS A 291 -14.47 -0.58 5.37
N GLY A 292 -15.62 -1.20 5.13
CA GLY A 292 -16.83 -0.53 4.66
C GLY A 292 -16.97 -0.41 3.14
N TYR A 293 -16.11 -1.05 2.35
CA TYR A 293 -16.23 -1.15 0.89
C TYR A 293 -16.75 -2.53 0.47
N LYS A 294 -17.52 -2.58 -0.61
CA LYS A 294 -17.95 -3.81 -1.29
C LYS A 294 -17.78 -3.71 -2.80
N VAL A 295 -17.66 -4.87 -3.47
CA VAL A 295 -17.69 -4.94 -4.93
C VAL A 295 -18.96 -4.30 -5.46
N GLY A 296 -18.83 -3.46 -6.49
CA GLY A 296 -19.90 -2.65 -7.08
C GLY A 296 -20.09 -1.28 -6.45
N ASP A 297 -19.45 -0.96 -5.32
CA ASP A 297 -19.53 0.39 -4.75
C ASP A 297 -18.98 1.44 -5.72
N ILE A 298 -19.69 2.56 -5.82
CA ILE A 298 -19.26 3.73 -6.59
C ILE A 298 -18.30 4.55 -5.72
N VAL A 299 -17.07 4.70 -6.19
CA VAL A 299 -16.03 5.41 -5.46
C VAL A 299 -15.33 6.42 -6.35
N GLY A 300 -14.77 7.45 -5.73
CA GLY A 300 -13.68 8.18 -6.35
C GLY A 300 -12.51 8.31 -5.39
N PHE A 301 -11.36 8.66 -5.95
CA PHE A 301 -10.10 8.39 -5.27
C PHE A 301 -9.00 9.37 -5.63
N LEU A 302 -8.16 9.65 -4.64
CA LEU A 302 -6.95 10.45 -4.78
C LEU A 302 -5.79 9.60 -5.33
N TYR A 303 -4.68 10.25 -5.69
CA TYR A 303 -3.57 9.67 -6.45
C TYR A 303 -2.33 9.31 -5.62
N ILE A 304 -2.39 9.39 -4.30
CA ILE A 304 -1.26 9.05 -3.44
C ILE A 304 -1.41 7.59 -3.01
N ARG A 305 -0.34 6.81 -3.02
CA ARG A 305 -0.32 5.46 -2.47
C ARG A 305 0.98 5.15 -1.74
N GLY A 306 1.02 4.07 -0.97
CA GLY A 306 2.27 3.60 -0.32
C GLY A 306 2.77 4.50 0.80
N CYS A 307 1.93 5.37 1.35
CA CYS A 307 2.24 6.16 2.54
C CYS A 307 1.67 5.50 3.81
N CYS A 308 2.13 5.90 4.99
CA CYS A 308 1.65 5.31 6.25
C CYS A 308 0.34 5.91 6.77
N PHE A 309 -0.10 7.05 6.21
CA PHE A 309 -1.30 7.81 6.60
C PHE A 309 -1.34 8.33 8.05
N GLN A 310 -0.30 8.08 8.85
CA GLN A 310 -0.33 8.31 10.30
C GLN A 310 0.80 9.21 10.81
N CYS A 311 1.97 9.26 10.14
CA CYS A 311 3.09 10.11 10.58
C CYS A 311 2.77 11.61 10.45
N GLU A 312 3.60 12.45 11.07
CA GLU A 312 3.41 13.92 11.08
C GLU A 312 3.39 14.47 9.65
N GLY A 313 4.36 14.06 8.83
CA GLY A 313 4.37 14.42 7.41
C GLY A 313 3.08 14.03 6.68
N CYS A 314 2.52 12.85 6.97
CA CYS A 314 1.25 12.41 6.41
C CYS A 314 0.04 13.25 6.88
N GLN A 315 0.07 13.85 8.07
CA GLN A 315 -0.99 14.76 8.52
C GLN A 315 -0.91 16.15 7.86
N ILE A 316 0.26 16.52 7.31
CA ILE A 316 0.45 17.76 6.56
C ILE A 316 0.10 17.54 5.09
N HIS A 317 0.79 16.60 4.43
CA HIS A 317 0.54 16.17 3.07
C HIS A 317 1.21 14.82 2.85
N ASN A 318 0.51 13.81 2.31
CA ASN A 318 1.05 12.44 2.22
C ASN A 318 2.33 12.27 1.36
N ILE A 319 2.77 13.33 0.66
CA ILE A 319 4.06 13.37 -0.05
C ILE A 319 5.25 13.49 0.91
N HIS A 320 5.02 14.00 2.12
CA HIS A 320 6.01 14.14 3.18
C HIS A 320 6.06 12.91 4.11
N CYS A 321 5.51 11.77 3.67
CA CYS A 321 5.51 10.56 4.47
C CYS A 321 6.95 10.16 4.88
N GLU A 322 7.17 10.01 6.18
CA GLU A 322 8.49 9.73 6.76
C GLU A 322 8.99 8.31 6.48
N THR A 323 8.12 7.41 6.01
CA THR A 323 8.53 6.08 5.57
C THR A 323 9.31 6.08 4.26
N GLY A 324 9.24 7.16 3.48
CA GLY A 324 9.89 7.27 2.16
C GLY A 324 9.29 6.36 1.08
N LYS A 325 8.12 5.75 1.33
CA LYS A 325 7.46 4.78 0.42
C LYS A 325 6.31 5.36 -0.41
N GLN A 326 6.00 6.63 -0.25
CA GLN A 326 4.93 7.33 -0.96
C GLN A 326 5.16 7.29 -2.48
N LEU A 327 4.12 6.95 -3.23
CA LEU A 327 4.11 6.92 -4.68
C LEU A 327 2.95 7.78 -5.17
N LEU A 328 3.20 8.58 -6.21
CA LEU A 328 2.20 9.43 -6.84
C LEU A 328 1.77 8.80 -8.18
N GLN A 329 0.53 8.32 -8.20
CA GLN A 329 -0.10 7.69 -9.37
C GLN A 329 -0.26 8.71 -10.49
N GLY A 330 0.15 8.33 -11.70
CA GLY A 330 0.19 9.22 -12.86
C GLY A 330 1.46 10.07 -12.97
N PHE A 331 2.40 9.95 -12.02
CA PHE A 331 3.67 10.67 -12.01
C PHE A 331 4.88 9.73 -11.94
N VAL A 332 4.95 8.92 -10.87
CA VAL A 332 6.08 7.99 -10.60
C VAL A 332 5.63 6.53 -10.48
N THR A 333 4.33 6.28 -10.60
CA THR A 333 3.71 4.95 -10.68
C THR A 333 2.44 5.04 -11.52
N ASP A 334 1.86 3.89 -11.88
CA ASP A 334 0.71 3.81 -12.77
C ASP A 334 -0.49 4.64 -12.27
N GLY A 335 -0.94 5.53 -13.17
CA GLY A 335 -2.08 6.41 -13.03
C GLY A 335 -3.39 5.84 -13.56
N PHE A 336 -4.32 6.73 -13.87
CA PHE A 336 -5.74 6.41 -14.07
C PHE A 336 -6.22 6.46 -15.52
N PHE A 337 -5.36 6.77 -16.50
CA PHE A 337 -5.68 6.56 -17.91
C PHE A 337 -5.58 5.07 -18.29
N ALA A 338 -6.34 4.24 -17.58
CA ALA A 338 -6.48 2.81 -17.76
C ALA A 338 -7.87 2.35 -17.29
N GLU A 339 -8.35 1.24 -17.85
CA GLU A 339 -9.67 0.68 -17.52
C GLU A 339 -9.79 0.21 -16.05
N TYR A 340 -8.66 -0.15 -15.43
CA TYR A 340 -8.58 -0.55 -14.02
C TYR A 340 -7.40 0.12 -13.32
N ALA A 341 -7.64 0.62 -12.11
CA ALA A 341 -6.64 1.25 -11.25
C ALA A 341 -6.59 0.54 -9.88
N ILE A 342 -5.39 0.47 -9.30
CA ILE A 342 -5.20 0.04 -7.91
C ILE A 342 -5.05 1.29 -7.04
N VAL A 343 -5.84 1.39 -5.98
CA VAL A 343 -5.87 2.54 -5.08
C VAL A 343 -5.88 2.12 -3.62
N ASP A 344 -5.20 2.87 -2.76
CA ASP A 344 -5.29 2.65 -1.30
C ASP A 344 -6.68 3.03 -0.80
N GLU A 345 -7.27 2.20 0.06
CA GLU A 345 -8.58 2.40 0.68
C GLU A 345 -8.72 3.74 1.40
N PHE A 346 -7.64 4.25 2.00
CA PHE A 346 -7.61 5.54 2.66
C PHE A 346 -7.78 6.69 1.67
N ASN A 347 -7.37 6.52 0.42
CA ASN A 347 -7.55 7.51 -0.64
C ASN A 347 -8.87 7.36 -1.38
N CYS A 348 -9.68 6.37 -1.05
CA CYS A 348 -10.99 6.15 -1.63
C CYS A 348 -12.07 6.81 -0.77
N ILE A 349 -13.20 7.14 -1.40
CA ILE A 349 -14.43 7.51 -0.72
C ILE A 349 -15.63 7.05 -1.53
N HIS A 350 -16.70 6.63 -0.85
CA HIS A 350 -18.00 6.44 -1.49
C HIS A 350 -18.48 7.74 -2.10
N LEU A 351 -18.86 7.67 -3.37
CA LEU A 351 -19.42 8.81 -4.08
C LEU A 351 -20.88 8.99 -3.67
N PRO A 352 -21.32 10.19 -3.24
CA PRO A 352 -22.74 10.47 -3.01
C PRO A 352 -23.59 10.20 -4.25
N GLU A 353 -24.79 9.64 -4.08
CA GLU A 353 -25.70 9.28 -5.19
C GLU A 353 -26.05 10.45 -6.12
N SER A 354 -25.99 11.69 -5.62
CA SER A 354 -26.25 12.90 -6.41
C SER A 354 -25.14 13.24 -7.42
N ILE A 355 -23.98 12.58 -7.33
CA ILE A 355 -22.85 12.79 -8.25
C ILE A 355 -22.80 11.64 -9.26
N ASP A 356 -22.92 11.97 -10.54
CA ASP A 356 -22.76 11.02 -11.63
C ASP A 356 -21.29 10.60 -11.76
N VAL A 357 -21.01 9.33 -11.48
CA VAL A 357 -19.69 8.70 -11.58
C VAL A 357 -19.02 8.94 -12.94
N ASN A 358 -19.79 8.99 -14.02
CA ASN A 358 -19.27 9.19 -15.38
C ASN A 358 -18.71 10.59 -15.63
N THR A 359 -18.90 11.51 -14.68
CA THR A 359 -18.39 12.89 -14.73
C THR A 359 -17.62 13.27 -13.47
N ALA A 360 -17.46 12.34 -12.52
CA ALA A 360 -16.97 12.62 -11.18
C ALA A 360 -15.44 12.70 -11.09
N ALA A 361 -14.68 12.10 -12.02
CA ALA A 361 -13.22 12.02 -11.92
C ALA A 361 -12.54 13.39 -11.66
N PRO A 362 -12.92 14.51 -12.30
CA PRO A 362 -12.31 15.81 -12.05
C PRO A 362 -12.56 16.36 -10.63
N ILE A 363 -13.52 15.83 -9.89
CA ILE A 363 -13.71 16.19 -8.48
C ILE A 363 -12.46 15.80 -7.67
N PHE A 364 -11.85 14.65 -7.97
CA PHE A 364 -10.76 14.05 -7.21
C PHE A 364 -9.36 14.66 -7.47
N CYS A 365 -9.33 15.84 -8.09
CA CYS A 365 -8.18 16.74 -8.05
C CYS A 365 -8.67 18.18 -8.13
N ALA A 366 -9.28 18.57 -9.26
CA ALA A 366 -9.72 19.93 -9.52
C ALA A 366 -10.78 20.39 -8.51
N GLY A 367 -11.77 19.55 -8.22
CA GLY A 367 -12.87 19.89 -7.31
C GLY A 367 -12.42 20.06 -5.86
N ILE A 368 -11.67 19.09 -5.34
CA ILE A 368 -11.14 19.14 -3.97
C ILE A 368 -10.17 20.31 -3.80
N THR A 369 -9.24 20.50 -4.75
CA THR A 369 -8.30 21.63 -4.72
C THR A 369 -9.02 22.97 -4.74
N ALA A 370 -10.00 23.15 -5.65
CA ALA A 370 -10.78 24.38 -5.73
C ALA A 370 -11.59 24.62 -4.44
N PHE A 371 -12.15 23.57 -3.86
CA PHE A 371 -12.88 23.67 -2.59
C PHE A 371 -11.98 24.13 -1.45
N HIS A 372 -10.84 23.46 -1.22
CA HIS A 372 -9.94 23.86 -0.14
C HIS A 372 -9.36 25.26 -0.36
N ALA A 373 -9.05 25.62 -1.60
CA ALA A 373 -8.60 26.98 -1.94
C ALA A 373 -9.60 28.05 -1.49
N VAL A 374 -10.88 27.85 -1.78
CA VAL A 374 -11.95 28.81 -1.44
C VAL A 374 -12.35 28.73 0.03
N ASP A 375 -12.44 27.53 0.61
CA ASP A 375 -12.79 27.30 2.02
C ASP A 375 -11.75 27.92 2.97
N ASN A 376 -10.46 27.89 2.60
CA ASN A 376 -9.37 28.43 3.41
C ASN A 376 -8.95 29.86 3.06
N SER A 377 -9.71 30.55 2.20
CA SER A 377 -9.38 31.92 1.75
C SER A 377 -9.79 33.05 2.72
N GLU A 378 -10.21 32.72 3.95
CA GLU A 378 -10.59 33.69 5.01
C GLU A 378 -11.74 34.65 4.63
N LEU A 379 -12.53 34.28 3.63
CA LEU A 379 -13.69 35.03 3.20
C LEU A 379 -14.88 34.80 4.14
N LYS A 380 -15.75 35.80 4.18
CA LYS A 380 -17.08 35.74 4.78
C LYS A 380 -18.11 36.04 3.69
N GLU A 381 -19.36 35.66 3.94
CA GLU A 381 -20.47 35.99 3.04
C GLU A 381 -20.45 37.47 2.65
N GLY A 382 -20.66 37.75 1.36
CA GLY A 382 -20.61 39.09 0.77
C GLY A 382 -19.21 39.63 0.45
N ASP A 383 -18.13 39.02 0.93
CA ASP A 383 -16.77 39.40 0.54
C ASP A 383 -16.51 39.06 -0.94
N TRP A 384 -15.54 39.78 -1.54
CA TRP A 384 -15.09 39.55 -2.91
C TRP A 384 -13.97 38.51 -3.00
N LEU A 385 -14.24 37.42 -3.72
CA LEU A 385 -13.29 36.43 -4.20
C LEU A 385 -12.85 36.78 -5.63
N ALA A 386 -11.55 36.91 -5.86
CA ALA A 386 -10.97 36.91 -7.19
C ALA A 386 -10.55 35.48 -7.59
N VAL A 387 -11.06 34.98 -8.70
CA VAL A 387 -10.63 33.72 -9.33
C VAL A 387 -9.69 34.07 -10.47
N VAL A 388 -8.38 33.80 -10.32
CA VAL A 388 -7.36 34.15 -11.31
C VAL A 388 -6.93 32.89 -12.07
N GLY A 389 -7.28 32.82 -13.35
CA GLY A 389 -7.28 31.60 -14.14
C GLY A 389 -8.64 30.93 -14.03
N ALA A 390 -9.51 31.17 -15.02
CA ALA A 390 -10.90 30.76 -15.04
C ALA A 390 -11.12 29.44 -15.81
N GLY A 391 -10.06 28.64 -16.03
CA GLY A 391 -10.15 27.30 -16.61
C GLY A 391 -10.83 26.28 -15.68
N GLY A 392 -10.58 24.98 -15.88
CA GLY A 392 -11.31 23.91 -15.16
C GLY A 392 -11.39 24.05 -13.64
N LEU A 393 -10.29 24.40 -12.94
CA LEU A 393 -10.35 24.67 -11.49
C LEU A 393 -11.10 25.98 -11.17
N GLY A 394 -10.85 27.03 -11.93
CA GLY A 394 -11.47 28.35 -11.72
C GLY A 394 -12.98 28.35 -11.93
N GLN A 395 -13.48 27.57 -12.88
CA GLN A 395 -14.91 27.32 -13.09
C GLN A 395 -15.56 26.68 -11.86
N ILE A 396 -14.93 25.64 -11.31
CA ILE A 396 -15.42 24.99 -10.09
C ILE A 396 -15.33 25.94 -8.90
N ALA A 397 -14.20 26.66 -8.73
CA ALA A 397 -14.00 27.64 -7.67
C ALA A 397 -15.03 28.78 -7.72
N THR A 398 -15.43 29.20 -8.92
CA THR A 398 -16.49 30.20 -9.10
C THR A 398 -17.81 29.69 -8.54
N GLN A 399 -18.24 28.49 -8.92
CA GLN A 399 -19.46 27.87 -8.40
C GLN A 399 -19.40 27.69 -6.88
N ILE A 400 -18.26 27.26 -6.33
CA ILE A 400 -18.05 27.12 -4.88
C ILE A 400 -18.17 28.47 -4.18
N GLY A 401 -17.49 29.52 -4.69
CA GLY A 401 -17.56 30.86 -4.13
C GLY A 401 -19.00 31.40 -4.11
N LYS A 402 -19.77 31.18 -5.18
CA LYS A 402 -21.20 31.54 -5.22
C LYS A 402 -22.02 30.74 -4.21
N ALA A 403 -21.80 29.44 -4.10
CA ALA A 403 -22.49 28.59 -3.13
C ALA A 403 -22.17 28.95 -1.67
N MET A 404 -20.98 29.49 -1.40
CA MET A 404 -20.57 30.03 -0.09
C MET A 404 -21.05 31.47 0.18
N GLY A 405 -21.80 32.08 -0.75
CA GLY A 405 -22.34 33.42 -0.60
C GLY A 405 -21.34 34.56 -0.88
N TYR A 406 -20.22 34.26 -1.56
CA TYR A 406 -19.25 35.29 -1.95
C TYR A 406 -19.66 36.01 -3.24
N LYS A 407 -19.14 37.22 -3.40
CA LYS A 407 -19.11 37.90 -4.69
C LYS A 407 -17.86 37.43 -5.44
N VAL A 408 -17.99 37.07 -6.70
CA VAL A 408 -16.91 36.46 -7.49
C VAL A 408 -16.58 37.35 -8.67
N VAL A 409 -15.30 37.68 -8.80
CA VAL A 409 -14.71 38.27 -10.01
C VAL A 409 -13.75 37.27 -10.63
N ALA A 410 -13.94 36.91 -11.88
CA ALA A 410 -13.07 35.97 -12.59
C ALA A 410 -12.14 36.70 -13.56
N LEU A 411 -10.88 36.27 -13.61
CA LEU A 411 -9.85 36.79 -14.50
C LEU A 411 -9.25 35.66 -15.32
N ASP A 412 -9.12 35.89 -16.62
CA ASP A 412 -8.48 34.97 -17.56
C ASP A 412 -7.95 35.77 -18.77
N ILE A 413 -7.27 35.11 -19.69
CA ILE A 413 -6.85 35.72 -20.97
C ILE A 413 -7.74 35.27 -22.13
N ASN A 414 -8.57 34.23 -21.93
CA ASN A 414 -9.46 33.65 -22.92
C ASN A 414 -10.92 34.07 -22.66
N ASP A 415 -11.50 34.83 -23.59
CA ASP A 415 -12.87 35.31 -23.49
C ASP A 415 -13.91 34.18 -23.46
N ALA A 416 -13.70 33.08 -24.21
CA ALA A 416 -14.61 31.95 -24.19
C ALA A 416 -14.70 31.29 -22.81
N THR A 417 -13.55 31.21 -22.11
CA THR A 417 -13.48 30.72 -20.73
C THR A 417 -14.17 31.67 -19.75
N LEU A 418 -14.03 32.99 -19.95
CA LEU A 418 -14.71 34.00 -19.13
C LEU A 418 -16.23 33.95 -19.33
N GLU A 419 -16.72 33.75 -20.55
CA GLU A 419 -18.14 33.58 -20.84
C GLU A 419 -18.75 32.37 -20.13
N VAL A 420 -18.04 31.23 -20.11
CA VAL A 420 -18.47 30.04 -19.34
C VAL A 420 -18.55 30.38 -17.85
N THR A 421 -17.52 31.01 -17.31
CA THR A 421 -17.44 31.36 -15.88
C THR A 421 -18.51 32.40 -15.48
N LYS A 422 -18.84 33.33 -16.39
CA LYS A 422 -19.94 34.28 -16.21
C LYS A 422 -21.29 33.57 -16.10
N LYS A 423 -21.56 32.60 -16.98
CA LYS A 423 -22.77 31.76 -16.93
C LYS A 423 -22.85 30.91 -15.66
N GLN A 424 -21.71 30.51 -15.11
CA GLN A 424 -21.60 29.78 -13.85
C GLN A 424 -21.74 30.67 -12.60
N GLY A 425 -21.99 31.97 -12.78
CA GLY A 425 -22.43 32.87 -11.71
C GLY A 425 -21.42 33.92 -11.26
N ALA A 426 -20.28 34.09 -11.95
CA ALA A 426 -19.37 35.19 -11.64
C ALA A 426 -20.09 36.55 -11.75
N ASP A 427 -19.91 37.42 -10.75
CA ASP A 427 -20.53 38.75 -10.70
C ASP A 427 -19.85 39.70 -11.71
N ALA A 428 -18.55 39.54 -11.94
CA ALA A 428 -17.79 40.23 -12.97
C ALA A 428 -16.71 39.34 -13.59
N VAL A 429 -16.32 39.66 -14.82
CA VAL A 429 -15.25 38.99 -15.55
C VAL A 429 -14.32 40.01 -16.18
N PHE A 430 -13.01 39.76 -16.18
CA PHE A 430 -12.02 40.63 -16.79
C PHE A 430 -11.00 39.83 -17.61
N ASN A 431 -10.79 40.24 -18.86
CA ASN A 431 -9.69 39.71 -19.66
C ASN A 431 -8.40 40.48 -19.35
N SER A 432 -7.48 39.85 -18.60
CA SER A 432 -6.25 40.52 -18.13
C SER A 432 -5.21 40.76 -19.23
N ARG A 433 -5.38 40.14 -20.41
CA ARG A 433 -4.51 40.35 -21.57
C ARG A 433 -4.94 41.57 -22.38
N THR A 434 -6.25 41.69 -22.64
CA THR A 434 -6.80 42.73 -23.54
C THR A 434 -7.27 43.98 -22.80
N ASN A 435 -7.80 43.86 -21.58
CA ASN A 435 -8.16 45.02 -20.75
C ASN A 435 -6.95 45.47 -19.93
N LYS A 436 -6.37 46.64 -20.25
CA LYS A 436 -5.22 47.20 -19.51
C LYS A 436 -5.58 47.86 -18.18
N ASN A 437 -6.86 48.20 -17.99
CA ASN A 437 -7.36 48.92 -16.81
C ASN A 437 -8.07 47.98 -15.81
N TYR A 438 -8.01 46.66 -16.02
CA TYR A 438 -8.76 45.69 -15.23
C TYR A 438 -8.48 45.80 -13.71
N VAL A 439 -7.27 46.18 -13.31
CA VAL A 439 -6.90 46.35 -11.89
C VAL A 439 -7.69 47.49 -11.26
N GLU A 440 -7.75 48.64 -11.94
CA GLU A 440 -8.46 49.83 -11.46
C GLU A 440 -9.98 49.59 -11.45
N GLU A 441 -10.50 49.00 -12.53
CA GLU A 441 -11.92 48.64 -12.66
C GLU A 441 -12.35 47.65 -11.59
N LEU A 442 -11.55 46.60 -11.34
CA LEU A 442 -11.82 45.62 -10.27
C LEU A 442 -11.77 46.29 -8.90
N LYS A 443 -10.76 47.12 -8.61
CA LYS A 443 -10.69 47.84 -7.33
C LYS A 443 -11.87 48.76 -7.11
N LYS A 444 -12.32 49.46 -8.16
CA LYS A 444 -13.52 50.29 -8.11
C LYS A 444 -14.77 49.46 -7.83
N LEU A 445 -14.96 48.35 -8.56
CA LEU A 445 -16.07 47.42 -8.36
C LEU A 445 -16.14 46.84 -6.95
N THR A 446 -14.97 46.49 -6.40
CA THR A 446 -14.83 45.82 -5.11
C THR A 446 -14.67 46.77 -3.91
N ASN A 447 -14.66 48.09 -4.17
CA ASN A 447 -14.38 49.13 -3.18
C ASN A 447 -13.03 48.90 -2.44
N GLY A 448 -11.96 48.75 -3.21
CA GLY A 448 -10.58 48.69 -2.72
C GLY A 448 -9.80 47.41 -3.03
N GLY A 449 -10.43 46.42 -3.67
CA GLY A 449 -9.80 45.15 -4.07
C GLY A 449 -10.52 43.92 -3.51
N ALA A 450 -10.21 42.76 -4.08
CA ALA A 450 -10.71 41.48 -3.60
C ALA A 450 -10.09 41.14 -2.23
N LYS A 451 -10.88 40.54 -1.32
CA LYS A 451 -10.37 40.12 -0.01
C LYS A 451 -9.52 38.87 -0.09
N ALA A 452 -9.80 38.00 -1.07
CA ALA A 452 -8.91 36.91 -1.43
C ALA A 452 -8.82 36.75 -2.94
N ALA A 453 -7.67 36.29 -3.41
CA ALA A 453 -7.43 35.89 -4.79
C ALA A 453 -6.96 34.44 -4.82
N CYS A 454 -7.75 33.55 -5.42
CA CYS A 454 -7.35 32.18 -5.69
C CYS A 454 -6.72 32.09 -7.08
N VAL A 455 -5.41 31.81 -7.13
CA VAL A 455 -4.64 31.81 -8.37
C VAL A 455 -4.47 30.39 -8.87
N PHE A 456 -5.25 30.01 -9.88
CA PHE A 456 -5.24 28.68 -10.51
C PHE A 456 -4.35 28.60 -11.76
N SER A 457 -3.94 29.74 -12.30
CA SER A 457 -2.99 29.81 -13.41
C SER A 457 -1.56 29.55 -12.95
N ASN A 458 -0.77 28.87 -13.77
CA ASN A 458 0.66 28.66 -13.57
C ASN A 458 1.53 29.76 -14.21
N ALA A 459 0.94 30.83 -14.76
CA ALA A 459 1.69 31.93 -15.36
C ALA A 459 2.22 32.91 -14.30
N ASP A 460 3.48 33.34 -14.42
CA ASP A 460 4.09 34.32 -13.52
C ASP A 460 3.31 35.65 -13.48
N GLN A 461 2.75 36.06 -14.62
CA GLN A 461 1.94 37.27 -14.75
C GLN A 461 0.62 37.16 -13.99
N ALA A 462 0.08 35.96 -13.80
CA ALA A 462 -1.14 35.76 -13.03
C ALA A 462 -0.92 36.11 -11.55
N TYR A 463 0.21 35.71 -10.97
CA TYR A 463 0.58 36.08 -9.60
C TYR A 463 0.91 37.57 -9.48
N SER A 464 1.67 38.12 -10.42
CA SER A 464 1.96 39.56 -10.46
C SER A 464 0.68 40.40 -10.47
N GLY A 465 -0.33 40.01 -11.27
CA GLY A 465 -1.63 40.65 -11.31
C GLY A 465 -2.47 40.42 -10.04
N ALA A 466 -2.45 39.20 -9.50
CA ALA A 466 -3.21 38.83 -8.30
C ALA A 466 -2.87 39.72 -7.09
N PHE A 467 -1.58 39.99 -6.84
CA PHE A 467 -1.18 40.87 -5.74
C PHE A 467 -1.65 42.32 -5.92
N GLN A 468 -1.84 42.77 -7.16
CA GLN A 468 -2.29 44.14 -7.45
C GLN A 468 -3.78 44.33 -7.24
N ILE A 469 -4.60 43.28 -7.39
CA ILE A 469 -6.06 43.35 -7.28
C ILE A 469 -6.58 43.08 -5.86
N LEU A 470 -5.72 42.63 -4.95
CA LEU A 470 -6.07 42.44 -3.55
C LEU A 470 -6.32 43.79 -2.85
N ARG A 471 -7.28 43.78 -1.91
CA ARG A 471 -7.39 44.84 -0.92
C ARG A 471 -6.24 44.76 0.10
N LEU A 472 -6.02 45.85 0.82
CA LEU A 472 -5.10 45.86 1.95
C LEU A 472 -5.47 44.77 2.98
N GLY A 473 -4.49 43.95 3.35
CA GLY A 473 -4.64 42.80 4.25
C GLY A 473 -5.30 41.57 3.61
N GLY A 474 -5.52 41.57 2.29
CA GLY A 474 -6.11 40.45 1.56
C GLY A 474 -5.21 39.21 1.48
N VAL A 475 -5.79 38.09 1.04
CA VAL A 475 -5.12 36.78 0.97
C VAL A 475 -4.87 36.35 -0.47
N CYS A 476 -3.62 36.11 -0.84
CA CYS A 476 -3.26 35.43 -2.08
C CYS A 476 -3.16 33.91 -1.81
N MET A 477 -4.04 33.11 -2.43
CA MET A 477 -3.99 31.65 -2.38
C MET A 477 -3.18 31.11 -3.57
N VAL A 478 -2.06 30.46 -3.26
CA VAL A 478 -1.14 29.83 -4.22
C VAL A 478 -1.64 28.43 -4.54
N ILE A 479 -2.15 28.22 -5.75
CA ILE A 479 -2.72 26.94 -6.21
C ILE A 479 -2.08 26.49 -7.54
N GLY A 480 -2.07 27.35 -8.55
CA GLY A 480 -1.36 27.13 -9.81
C GLY A 480 0.13 27.19 -9.58
N LEU A 481 0.88 26.26 -10.17
CA LEU A 481 2.31 26.06 -9.88
C LEU A 481 3.18 26.62 -11.01
N PRO A 482 3.70 27.86 -10.90
CA PRO A 482 4.61 28.42 -11.90
C PRO A 482 5.96 27.71 -11.89
N HIS A 483 6.66 27.77 -13.02
CA HIS A 483 8.02 27.22 -13.13
C HIS A 483 9.05 28.04 -12.34
N ASN A 484 8.85 29.36 -12.25
CA ASN A 484 9.73 30.25 -11.52
C ASN A 484 9.25 30.43 -10.07
N PRO A 485 10.16 30.66 -9.11
CA PRO A 485 9.78 31.04 -7.75
C PRO A 485 8.90 32.29 -7.72
N LEU A 486 7.95 32.34 -6.78
CA LEU A 486 7.10 33.51 -6.60
C LEU A 486 7.93 34.72 -6.14
N SER A 487 7.88 35.80 -6.91
CA SER A 487 8.48 37.08 -6.55
C SER A 487 7.52 37.88 -5.67
N VAL A 488 7.90 38.10 -4.41
CA VAL A 488 7.07 38.80 -3.42
C VAL A 488 7.91 39.83 -2.66
N SER A 489 7.33 41.00 -2.39
CA SER A 489 7.99 42.04 -1.60
C SER A 489 7.96 41.69 -0.11
N SER A 490 9.13 41.51 0.49
CA SER A 490 9.27 41.26 1.93
C SER A 490 8.77 42.44 2.77
N MET A 491 8.95 43.68 2.30
CA MET A 491 8.43 44.88 2.95
C MET A 491 6.90 44.90 2.92
N ASP A 492 6.28 44.57 1.78
CA ASP A 492 4.81 44.49 1.66
C ASP A 492 4.22 43.43 2.60
N LEU A 493 4.88 42.27 2.71
CA LEU A 493 4.50 41.21 3.65
C LEU A 493 4.64 41.68 5.11
N ALA A 494 5.78 42.27 5.48
CA ALA A 494 6.05 42.75 6.83
C ALA A 494 5.07 43.84 7.28
N LEU A 495 4.63 44.70 6.35
CA LEU A 495 3.63 45.74 6.60
C LEU A 495 2.18 45.25 6.48
N GLY A 496 1.96 43.95 6.29
CA GLY A 496 0.63 43.36 6.23
C GLY A 496 -0.19 43.79 5.01
N LYS A 497 0.46 44.18 3.91
CA LYS A 497 -0.23 44.59 2.67
C LYS A 497 -1.09 43.45 2.13
N TYR A 498 -0.59 42.23 2.20
CA TYR A 498 -1.29 41.00 1.89
C TYR A 498 -0.68 39.83 2.66
N LYS A 499 -1.42 38.73 2.74
CA LYS A 499 -0.96 37.42 3.25
C LYS A 499 -0.83 36.44 2.08
N ILE A 500 0.00 35.42 2.26
CA ILE A 500 0.13 34.31 1.32
C ILE A 500 -0.27 33.03 2.05
N LYS A 501 -1.15 32.25 1.42
CA LYS A 501 -1.55 30.92 1.85
C LYS A 501 -1.52 29.99 0.64
N SER A 502 -1.55 28.69 0.86
CA SER A 502 -1.55 27.70 -0.21
C SER A 502 -2.50 26.57 0.13
N GLU A 503 -2.98 25.90 -0.92
CA GLU A 503 -3.74 24.67 -0.82
C GLU A 503 -3.42 23.76 -2.00
N SER A 504 -3.77 22.48 -1.87
CA SER A 504 -3.62 21.44 -2.88
C SER A 504 -4.79 20.47 -2.77
N THR A 505 -4.75 19.35 -3.50
CA THR A 505 -5.72 18.26 -3.35
C THR A 505 -5.78 17.69 -1.92
N SER A 506 -4.75 17.95 -1.11
CA SER A 506 -4.71 17.68 0.33
C SER A 506 -4.69 16.19 0.70
N ILE A 507 -4.90 15.90 1.98
CA ILE A 507 -4.93 14.55 2.56
C ILE A 507 -6.35 13.95 2.47
N PRO A 508 -6.49 12.62 2.42
CA PRO A 508 -7.81 11.98 2.28
C PRO A 508 -8.82 12.33 3.36
N GLN A 509 -8.36 12.61 4.58
CA GLN A 509 -9.20 13.03 5.71
C GLN A 509 -9.96 14.34 5.42
N ARG A 510 -9.44 15.18 4.51
CA ARG A 510 -10.06 16.46 4.10
C ARG A 510 -10.94 16.34 2.85
N MET A 511 -10.94 15.18 2.17
CA MET A 511 -11.71 14.95 0.94
C MET A 511 -13.22 14.96 1.19
N LYS A 512 -13.68 14.31 2.26
CA LYS A 512 -15.13 14.15 2.52
C LYS A 512 -15.87 15.49 2.57
N LYS A 513 -15.33 16.49 3.27
CA LYS A 513 -15.94 17.83 3.37
C LYS A 513 -16.14 18.46 1.99
N ALA A 514 -15.16 18.31 1.10
CA ALA A 514 -15.23 18.86 -0.26
C ALA A 514 -16.27 18.12 -1.10
N VAL A 515 -16.25 16.78 -1.10
CA VAL A 515 -17.19 15.94 -1.85
C VAL A 515 -18.63 16.20 -1.40
N ASP A 516 -18.88 16.24 -0.09
CA ASP A 516 -20.20 16.52 0.48
C ASP A 516 -20.70 17.91 0.07
N PHE A 517 -19.84 18.92 0.08
CA PHE A 517 -20.19 20.28 -0.33
C PHE A 517 -20.57 20.35 -1.81
N LEU A 518 -19.74 19.76 -2.69
CA LEU A 518 -19.99 19.71 -4.13
C LEU A 518 -21.31 18.98 -4.43
N ALA A 519 -21.54 17.84 -3.76
CA ALA A 519 -22.79 17.09 -3.85
C ALA A 519 -24.00 17.94 -3.43
N LYS A 520 -23.96 18.54 -2.24
CA LYS A 520 -25.04 19.33 -1.66
C LYS A 520 -25.44 20.50 -2.56
N HIS A 521 -24.47 21.16 -3.17
CA HIS A 521 -24.70 22.35 -4.01
C HIS A 521 -24.81 22.02 -5.51
N ASN A 522 -24.83 20.74 -5.87
CA ASN A 522 -24.91 20.27 -7.26
C ASN A 522 -23.82 20.92 -8.16
N ILE A 523 -22.63 21.15 -7.60
CA ILE A 523 -21.49 21.74 -8.31
C ILE A 523 -20.81 20.63 -9.09
N LYS A 524 -20.77 20.78 -10.41
CA LYS A 524 -20.23 19.76 -11.33
C LYS A 524 -19.15 20.36 -12.21
N PRO A 525 -18.11 19.58 -12.54
CA PRO A 525 -17.18 19.98 -13.60
C PRO A 525 -17.93 19.99 -14.94
N GLU A 526 -17.72 21.02 -15.74
CA GLU A 526 -18.08 20.93 -17.16
C GLU A 526 -17.07 20.04 -17.87
N VAL A 527 -17.54 18.89 -18.34
CA VAL A 527 -16.72 17.88 -18.98
C VAL A 527 -16.99 17.78 -20.47
N GLU A 528 -15.94 17.49 -21.21
CA GLU A 528 -15.98 17.08 -22.60
C GLU A 528 -15.47 15.64 -22.68
N ARG A 529 -16.37 14.72 -23.01
CA ARG A 529 -16.04 13.29 -23.03
C ARG A 529 -15.08 12.97 -24.19
N ARG A 530 -14.14 12.09 -23.90
CA ARG A 530 -13.06 11.63 -24.78
C ARG A 530 -12.84 10.14 -24.58
N LYS A 531 -12.18 9.51 -25.54
CA LYS A 531 -11.67 8.16 -25.41
C LYS A 531 -10.20 8.18 -25.02
N LEU A 532 -9.67 7.05 -24.59
CA LEU A 532 -8.26 6.91 -24.24
C LEU A 532 -7.33 7.21 -25.44
N GLU A 533 -7.78 6.90 -26.65
CA GLU A 533 -7.02 7.15 -27.88
C GLU A 533 -6.83 8.65 -28.18
N ASP A 534 -7.70 9.50 -27.64
CA ASP A 534 -7.69 10.96 -27.87
C ASP A 534 -6.67 11.69 -26.99
N LEU A 535 -5.92 11.00 -26.12
CA LEU A 535 -5.03 11.61 -25.13
C LEU A 535 -4.02 12.60 -25.73
N ASN A 536 -3.44 12.27 -26.88
CA ASN A 536 -2.48 13.16 -27.53
C ASN A 536 -3.14 14.46 -28.00
N ASP A 537 -4.33 14.37 -28.58
CA ASP A 537 -5.10 15.53 -29.05
C ASP A 537 -5.58 16.39 -27.88
N MET A 538 -5.94 15.76 -26.75
CA MET A 538 -6.24 16.47 -25.51
C MET A 538 -5.05 17.30 -25.03
N VAL A 539 -3.84 16.74 -25.03
CA VAL A 539 -2.62 17.46 -24.63
C VAL A 539 -2.33 18.63 -25.57
N VAL A 540 -2.50 18.45 -26.89
CA VAL A 540 -2.34 19.52 -27.88
C VAL A 540 -3.35 20.64 -27.63
N ALA A 541 -4.63 20.32 -27.46
CA ALA A 541 -5.68 21.30 -27.21
C ALA A 541 -5.45 22.09 -25.91
N MET A 542 -4.93 21.46 -24.86
CA MET A 542 -4.54 22.15 -23.62
C MET A 542 -3.36 23.10 -23.84
N ARG A 543 -2.30 22.68 -24.53
CA ARG A 543 -1.12 23.52 -24.82
C ARG A 543 -1.46 24.74 -25.66
N GLU A 544 -2.39 24.59 -26.60
CA GLU A 544 -2.89 25.67 -27.44
C GLU A 544 -3.93 26.57 -26.74
N GLY A 545 -4.32 26.25 -25.49
CA GLY A 545 -5.32 27.02 -24.75
C GLY A 545 -6.74 26.92 -25.32
N LYS A 546 -7.02 25.90 -26.13
CA LYS A 546 -8.33 25.66 -26.77
C LYS A 546 -9.31 24.89 -25.88
N ALA A 547 -8.80 24.22 -24.85
CA ALA A 547 -9.63 23.49 -23.88
C ALA A 547 -10.41 24.47 -22.97
N THR A 548 -11.70 24.61 -23.21
CA THR A 548 -12.62 25.44 -22.39
C THR A 548 -13.32 24.64 -21.29
N LYS A 549 -13.23 23.31 -21.35
CA LYS A 549 -13.83 22.34 -20.42
C LYS A 549 -12.80 21.30 -19.98
N ARG A 550 -13.14 20.51 -18.97
CA ARG A 550 -12.34 19.33 -18.59
C ARG A 550 -12.53 18.23 -19.62
N MET A 551 -11.49 17.92 -20.40
CA MET A 551 -11.52 16.75 -21.27
C MET A 551 -11.36 15.50 -20.39
N LEU A 552 -12.38 14.64 -20.39
CA LEU A 552 -12.51 13.48 -19.51
C LEU A 552 -12.51 12.20 -20.35
N VAL A 553 -11.67 11.24 -19.97
CA VAL A 553 -11.70 9.89 -20.56
C VAL A 553 -12.77 9.05 -19.86
N ASN A 554 -13.72 8.54 -20.64
CA ASN A 554 -14.64 7.47 -20.22
C ASN A 554 -14.15 6.16 -20.87
N PHE A 555 -14.23 5.05 -20.14
CA PHE A 555 -13.74 3.74 -20.60
C PHE A 555 -14.85 2.90 -21.20
#